data_AF-A0A972XTT6-F1
#
_entry.id   AF-A0A972XTT6-F1
#
_cell.length_a   1.000
_cell.length_b   1.000
_cell.length_c   1.000
_cell.angle_alpha   90.00
_cell.angle_beta   90.00
_cell.angle_gamma   90.00
#
_symmetry.space_group_name_H-M   'P 1'
#
loop_
_entity.id
_entity.type
_entity.pdbx_description
1 polymer ?
#
loop_
_entity_poly.entity_id
_entity_poly.type
_entity_poly.pdbx_seq_one_letter_code
_entity_poly.pdbx_strand_id
1 'polypeptide(L)'
;TDTVTVYIDTSGEPLFKRGWREDKGDAPLKETLAAAMLAASGWSGEDGLCEQGVPLYDPCCGSGTIVIEAAQIACNIAPGINRRFAFQKYLPFQPHVWDGLLDQAEAAITEPMAPVFGSDVSFRMVDFAERNAERAGVANAVQLRGGDALQRMPPAPAGVMLLNPPYGERIDVAGVAGISGTQARDDRRQGIDEFGRPLPSAREAEAQVSRDRSANPGREQAQTASGEEVTDFFPQLAAHWKKNYAGWTAHILTPDLKLPSKMRLKESRRVPMWNGPIECRLFRFDMIAGSARGKPAASPAAE
;
A
#
# COMPACT_ATOMS: atom_id res chain seq x y z
N THR A 1 -15.57 -33.21 15.68
CA THR A 1 -14.30 -32.67 15.15
C THR A 1 -13.33 -32.77 16.30
N ASP A 2 -12.39 -33.71 16.25
CA ASP A 2 -11.73 -34.26 17.45
C ASP A 2 -10.26 -33.82 17.55
N THR A 3 -9.92 -32.66 16.99
CA THR A 3 -8.54 -32.16 16.95
C THR A 3 -8.50 -30.71 17.41
N VAL A 4 -7.63 -30.45 18.38
CA VAL A 4 -7.29 -29.10 18.85
C VAL A 4 -5.83 -28.83 18.50
N THR A 5 -5.56 -27.67 17.92
CA THR A 5 -4.19 -27.20 17.70
C THR A 5 -3.93 -25.98 18.56
N VAL A 6 -2.81 -26.00 19.29
CA VAL A 6 -2.40 -24.92 20.18
C VAL A 6 -1.13 -24.31 19.61
N TYR A 7 -1.12 -22.98 19.47
CA TYR A 7 0.03 -22.20 19.01
C TYR A 7 0.39 -21.14 20.03
N ILE A 8 1.65 -20.71 20.03
CA ILE A 8 2.14 -19.57 20.79
C ILE A 8 2.47 -18.46 19.79
N ASP A 9 1.92 -17.27 19.99
CA ASP A 9 2.18 -16.12 19.15
C ASP A 9 3.53 -15.46 19.48
N THR A 10 4.52 -15.66 18.62
CA THR A 10 5.83 -15.03 18.77
C THR A 10 5.86 -13.58 18.28
N SER A 11 4.86 -13.13 17.52
CA SER A 11 4.86 -11.82 16.85
C SER A 11 4.32 -10.71 17.74
N GLY A 12 3.23 -10.95 18.47
CA GLY A 12 2.53 -9.92 19.22
C GLY A 12 1.65 -9.09 18.29
N GLU A 13 2.06 -7.86 17.97
CA GLU A 13 1.32 -7.09 16.98
C GLU A 13 1.35 -7.77 15.60
N PRO A 14 0.29 -7.67 14.78
CA PRO A 14 0.30 -8.21 13.42
C PRO A 14 1.53 -7.73 12.62
N LEU A 15 2.14 -8.64 11.85
CA LEU A 15 3.41 -8.36 11.18
C LEU A 15 3.35 -7.21 10.18
N PHE A 16 2.18 -6.92 9.59
CA PHE A 16 2.03 -5.78 8.68
C PHE A 16 2.37 -4.44 9.34
N LYS A 17 2.21 -4.31 10.67
CA LYS A 17 2.64 -3.10 11.38
C LYS A 17 4.15 -3.06 11.49
N ARG A 18 4.83 -2.42 10.54
CA ARG A 18 6.31 -2.36 10.54
C ARG A 18 6.90 -1.40 11.58
N GLY A 19 6.07 -0.54 12.17
CA GLY A 19 6.47 0.45 13.18
C GLY A 19 6.63 1.88 12.66
N TRP A 20 6.49 2.12 11.34
CA TRP A 20 6.67 3.44 10.74
C TRP A 20 5.36 4.21 10.48
N ARG A 21 4.21 3.52 10.44
CA ARG A 21 2.92 4.14 10.12
C ARG A 21 2.22 4.57 11.40
N GLU A 22 1.88 5.85 11.48
CA GLU A 22 0.93 6.35 12.47
C GLU A 22 -0.49 6.26 11.88
N ASP A 23 -1.35 5.44 12.48
CA ASP A 23 -2.71 5.17 11.99
C ASP A 23 -3.59 6.44 12.04
N LYS A 24 -3.66 7.17 10.92
CA LYS A 24 -4.58 8.30 10.72
C LYS A 24 -5.09 8.34 9.27
N GLY A 25 -6.07 7.49 8.94
CA GLY A 25 -6.78 7.55 7.66
C GLY A 25 -7.70 6.35 7.43
N ASP A 26 -8.69 6.52 6.54
CA ASP A 26 -9.64 5.46 6.16
C ASP A 26 -8.91 4.34 5.39
N ALA A 27 -8.78 3.18 6.04
CA ALA A 27 -8.33 1.89 5.50
C ALA A 27 -7.22 1.93 4.41
N PRO A 28 -5.97 2.29 4.77
CA PRO A 28 -4.82 2.20 3.87
C PRO A 28 -4.49 0.74 3.51
N LEU A 29 -3.79 0.55 2.39
CA LEU A 29 -3.29 -0.77 1.98
C LEU A 29 -2.40 -1.37 3.10
N LYS A 30 -2.58 -2.66 3.39
CA LYS A 30 -1.69 -3.37 4.32
C LYS A 30 -0.30 -3.52 3.70
N GLU A 31 0.72 -3.31 4.52
CA GLU A 31 2.14 -3.44 4.18
C GLU A 31 2.46 -4.82 3.60
N THR A 32 1.95 -5.89 4.22
CA THR A 32 2.12 -7.25 3.70
C THR A 32 1.51 -7.46 2.32
N LEU A 33 0.39 -6.78 2.01
CA LEU A 33 -0.22 -6.86 0.68
C LEU A 33 0.60 -6.06 -0.34
N ALA A 34 1.14 -4.90 0.03
CA ALA A 34 2.08 -4.17 -0.82
C ALA A 34 3.34 -4.99 -1.13
N ALA A 35 3.95 -5.62 -0.14
CA ALA A 35 5.07 -6.54 -0.34
C ALA A 35 4.70 -7.71 -1.26
N ALA A 36 3.51 -8.30 -1.10
CA ALA A 36 3.02 -9.36 -1.99
C ALA A 36 2.78 -8.86 -3.43
N MET A 37 2.30 -7.64 -3.60
CA MET A 37 2.14 -7.00 -4.91
C MET A 37 3.50 -6.79 -5.60
N LEU A 38 4.51 -6.32 -4.87
CA LEU A 38 5.88 -6.14 -5.38
C LEU A 38 6.48 -7.46 -5.85
N ALA A 39 6.37 -8.52 -5.04
CA ALA A 39 6.83 -9.86 -5.42
C ALA A 39 6.06 -10.41 -6.63
N ALA A 40 4.74 -10.30 -6.64
CA ALA A 40 3.90 -10.80 -7.75
C ALA A 40 4.10 -10.02 -9.06
N SER A 41 4.56 -8.77 -8.97
CA SER A 41 4.91 -7.97 -10.15
C SER A 41 6.19 -8.42 -10.84
N GLY A 42 7.00 -9.24 -10.17
CA GLY A 42 8.36 -9.57 -10.58
C GLY A 42 9.39 -8.53 -10.10
N TRP A 43 8.94 -7.39 -9.57
CA TRP A 43 9.86 -6.33 -9.17
C TRP A 43 10.81 -6.75 -8.05
N SER A 44 10.28 -7.31 -6.96
CA SER A 44 11.06 -7.96 -5.91
C SER A 44 10.86 -9.48 -5.89
N GLY A 45 10.48 -10.04 -7.04
CA GLY A 45 10.11 -11.44 -7.19
C GLY A 45 11.14 -12.23 -7.99
N GLU A 46 10.72 -13.34 -8.60
CA GLU A 46 11.59 -14.23 -9.37
C GLU A 46 12.29 -13.52 -10.54
N ASP A 47 11.69 -12.47 -11.10
CA ASP A 47 12.27 -11.72 -12.22
C ASP A 47 13.43 -10.80 -11.78
N GLY A 48 13.61 -10.57 -10.47
CA GLY A 48 14.74 -9.84 -9.89
C GLY A 48 14.94 -8.42 -10.45
N LEU A 49 13.86 -7.70 -10.75
CA LEU A 49 13.96 -6.40 -11.44
C LEU A 49 14.52 -5.30 -10.52
N CYS A 50 14.30 -5.40 -9.21
CA CYS A 50 14.86 -4.50 -8.21
C CYS A 50 16.39 -4.59 -8.20
N GLU A 51 16.95 -5.81 -8.18
CA GLU A 51 18.39 -6.05 -8.22
C GLU A 51 19.01 -5.60 -9.55
N GLN A 52 18.22 -5.57 -10.63
CA GLN A 52 18.61 -5.03 -11.94
C GLN A 52 18.50 -3.50 -12.03
N GLY A 53 18.07 -2.82 -10.96
CA GLY A 53 17.91 -1.36 -10.93
C GLY A 53 16.71 -0.83 -11.69
N VAL A 54 15.70 -1.67 -11.96
CA VAL A 54 14.50 -1.25 -12.69
C VAL A 54 13.65 -0.30 -11.84
N PRO A 55 13.32 0.91 -12.33
CA PRO A 55 12.52 1.88 -11.59
C PRO A 55 11.13 1.34 -11.22
N LEU A 56 10.68 1.65 -10.00
CA LEU A 56 9.28 1.47 -9.57
C LEU A 56 8.58 2.83 -9.47
N TYR A 57 7.33 2.90 -9.91
CA TYR A 57 6.51 4.10 -9.79
C TYR A 57 5.08 3.81 -9.35
N ASP A 58 4.61 4.51 -8.32
CA ASP A 58 3.19 4.53 -7.92
C ASP A 58 2.57 5.91 -8.21
N PRO A 59 1.74 6.06 -9.27
CA PRO A 59 1.11 7.34 -9.63
C PRO A 59 -0.07 7.74 -8.74
N CYS A 60 -0.50 6.88 -7.80
CA CYS A 60 -1.59 7.13 -6.86
C CYS A 60 -1.18 6.65 -5.47
N CYS A 61 -0.03 7.12 -5.00
CA CYS A 61 0.68 6.50 -3.87
C CYS A 61 -0.02 6.66 -2.52
N GLY A 62 -0.99 7.58 -2.41
CA GLY A 62 -1.64 7.88 -1.14
C GLY A 62 -0.62 8.18 -0.05
N SER A 63 -0.71 7.47 1.07
CA SER A 63 0.20 7.62 2.21
C SER A 63 1.53 6.88 2.05
N GLY A 64 1.82 6.37 0.85
CA GLY A 64 3.13 5.85 0.46
C GLY A 64 3.36 4.38 0.75
N THR A 65 2.36 3.57 1.06
CA THR A 65 2.57 2.16 1.46
C THR A 65 3.40 1.35 0.46
N ILE A 66 3.04 1.39 -0.83
CA ILE A 66 3.75 0.62 -1.87
C ILE A 66 5.17 1.15 -2.03
N VAL A 67 5.31 2.48 -2.08
CA VAL A 67 6.60 3.18 -2.23
C VAL A 67 7.55 2.87 -1.07
N ILE A 68 7.04 2.83 0.16
CA ILE A 68 7.85 2.58 1.36
C ILE A 68 8.28 1.12 1.45
N GLU A 69 7.37 0.16 1.24
CA GLU A 69 7.76 -1.26 1.22
C GLU A 69 8.76 -1.53 0.08
N ALA A 70 8.59 -0.89 -1.09
CA ALA A 70 9.53 -0.99 -2.20
C ALA A 70 10.92 -0.43 -1.85
N ALA A 71 10.96 0.73 -1.19
CA ALA A 71 12.23 1.34 -0.78
C ALA A 71 12.94 0.53 0.30
N GLN A 72 12.20 -0.05 1.26
CA GLN A 72 12.78 -0.97 2.25
C GLN A 72 13.36 -2.21 1.58
N ILE A 73 12.68 -2.79 0.60
CA ILE A 73 13.21 -3.90 -0.19
C ILE A 73 14.47 -3.48 -0.97
N ALA A 74 14.43 -2.34 -1.66
CA ALA A 74 15.56 -1.85 -2.45
C ALA A 74 16.80 -1.57 -1.59
N CYS A 75 16.63 -1.20 -0.32
CA CYS A 75 17.71 -0.96 0.63
C CYS A 75 18.06 -2.21 1.47
N ASN A 76 17.41 -3.36 1.22
CA ASN A 76 17.53 -4.57 2.03
C ASN A 76 17.27 -4.36 3.54
N ILE A 77 16.31 -3.48 3.87
CA ILE A 77 15.91 -3.20 5.24
C ILE A 77 14.94 -4.29 5.72
N ALA A 78 15.29 -4.96 6.82
CA ALA A 78 14.44 -5.99 7.39
C ALA A 78 13.10 -5.39 7.89
N PRO A 79 11.94 -5.98 7.55
CA PRO A 79 10.62 -5.43 7.93
C PRO A 79 10.35 -5.42 9.43
N GLY A 80 11.14 -6.19 10.20
CA GLY A 80 11.06 -6.30 11.65
C GLY A 80 11.98 -5.35 12.42
N ILE A 81 12.83 -4.57 11.75
CA ILE A 81 13.97 -3.87 12.38
C ILE A 81 13.55 -2.84 13.43
N ASN A 82 12.45 -2.12 13.21
CA ASN A 82 11.97 -1.03 14.07
C ASN A 82 10.75 -1.41 14.92
N ARG A 83 10.56 -2.70 15.22
CA ARG A 83 9.41 -3.17 16.00
C ARG A 83 9.77 -4.16 17.09
N ARG A 84 8.85 -4.32 18.03
CA ARG A 84 8.94 -5.31 19.11
C ARG A 84 8.18 -6.58 18.73
N PHE A 85 8.61 -7.69 19.31
CA PHE A 85 7.99 -9.00 19.14
C PHE A 85 7.56 -9.58 20.49
N ALA A 86 6.48 -10.37 20.51
CA ALA A 86 5.98 -11.00 21.73
C ALA A 86 6.98 -11.99 22.34
N PHE A 87 7.76 -12.70 21.51
CA PHE A 87 8.75 -13.67 22.00
C PHE A 87 9.79 -13.06 22.93
N GLN A 88 10.04 -11.74 22.84
CA GLN A 88 11.00 -11.04 23.69
C GLN A 88 10.59 -11.02 25.17
N LYS A 89 9.33 -11.36 25.48
CA LYS A 89 8.81 -11.47 26.86
C LYS A 89 8.79 -12.90 27.38
N TYR A 90 9.12 -13.90 26.57
CA TYR A 90 9.01 -15.31 26.94
C TYR A 90 10.26 -15.78 27.71
N LEU A 91 10.08 -16.74 28.61
CA LEU A 91 11.16 -17.29 29.45
C LEU A 91 12.42 -17.73 28.69
N PRO A 92 12.34 -18.40 27.52
CA PRO A 92 13.54 -18.81 26.78
C PRO A 92 14.19 -17.69 25.95
N PHE A 93 13.69 -16.44 26.03
CA PHE A 93 14.26 -15.33 25.27
C PHE A 93 15.70 -15.04 25.71
N GLN A 94 16.58 -14.90 24.73
CA GLN A 94 18.00 -14.59 24.93
C GLN A 94 18.31 -13.23 24.29
N PRO A 95 18.43 -12.14 25.08
CA PRO A 95 18.65 -10.80 24.54
C PRO A 95 19.87 -10.74 23.60
N HIS A 96 20.99 -11.32 24.00
CA HIS A 96 22.22 -11.31 23.20
C HIS A 96 22.08 -11.98 21.81
N VAL A 97 21.22 -13.00 21.68
CA VAL A 97 20.94 -13.63 20.38
C VAL A 97 20.13 -12.70 19.51
N TRP A 98 19.14 -12.02 20.09
CA TRP A 98 18.31 -11.06 19.38
C TRP A 98 19.09 -9.83 18.93
N ASP A 99 19.93 -9.28 19.81
CA ASP A 99 20.82 -8.16 19.49
C ASP A 99 21.74 -8.55 18.32
N GLY A 100 22.32 -9.75 18.34
CA GLY A 100 23.13 -10.25 17.22
C GLY A 100 22.36 -10.41 15.90
N LEU A 101 21.05 -10.69 15.94
CA LEU A 101 20.20 -10.71 14.74
C LEU A 101 19.88 -9.31 14.22
N LEU A 102 19.70 -8.34 15.12
CA LEU A 102 19.51 -6.93 14.75
C LEU A 102 20.80 -6.36 14.13
N ASP A 103 21.95 -6.62 14.73
CA ASP A 103 23.26 -6.22 14.18
C ASP A 103 23.47 -6.78 12.76
N GLN A 104 23.11 -8.05 12.54
CA GLN A 104 23.17 -8.68 11.21
C GLN A 104 22.20 -8.02 10.22
N ALA A 105 20.99 -7.69 10.64
CA ALA A 105 19.99 -7.02 9.80
C ALA A 105 20.43 -5.59 9.44
N GLU A 106 20.99 -4.84 10.39
CA GLU A 106 21.55 -3.51 10.16
C GLU A 106 22.75 -3.54 9.22
N ALA A 107 23.67 -4.49 9.41
CA ALA A 107 24.84 -4.66 8.55
C ALA A 107 24.48 -5.09 7.11
N ALA A 108 23.29 -5.66 6.90
CA ALA A 108 22.80 -6.07 5.58
C ALA A 108 22.14 -4.93 4.80
N ILE A 109 21.88 -3.78 5.42
CA ILE A 109 21.29 -2.62 4.74
C ILE A 109 22.25 -2.10 3.67
N THR A 110 21.71 -1.74 2.51
CA THR A 110 22.45 -1.26 1.33
C THR A 110 21.89 0.07 0.84
N GLU A 111 22.67 0.75 0.00
CA GLU A 111 22.15 1.82 -0.85
C GLU A 111 21.03 1.27 -1.76
N PRO A 112 20.00 2.07 -2.10
CA PRO A 112 18.85 1.58 -2.85
C PRO A 112 19.27 1.00 -4.20
N MET A 113 18.99 -0.28 -4.41
CA MET A 113 19.31 -1.00 -5.65
C MET A 113 18.55 -0.48 -6.87
N ALA A 114 17.36 0.10 -6.65
CA ALA A 114 16.50 0.64 -7.70
C ALA A 114 15.84 1.96 -7.28
N PRO A 115 15.62 2.90 -8.23
CA PRO A 115 14.88 4.13 -7.94
C PRO A 115 13.39 3.85 -7.67
N VAL A 116 12.85 4.47 -6.61
CA VAL A 116 11.43 4.38 -6.27
C VAL A 116 10.77 5.75 -6.32
N PHE A 117 9.70 5.87 -7.09
CA PHE A 117 8.95 7.11 -7.30
C PHE A 117 7.51 6.97 -6.82
N GLY A 118 6.95 8.04 -6.29
CA GLY A 118 5.53 8.12 -5.95
C GLY A 118 4.93 9.48 -6.28
N SER A 119 3.67 9.49 -6.67
CA SER A 119 2.88 10.72 -6.72
C SER A 119 1.46 10.51 -6.28
N ASP A 120 0.84 11.59 -5.82
CA ASP A 120 -0.59 11.63 -5.56
C ASP A 120 -1.14 13.02 -5.91
N VAL A 121 -2.41 13.07 -6.30
CA VAL A 121 -3.10 14.34 -6.57
C VAL A 121 -3.30 15.13 -5.27
N SER A 122 -3.44 14.45 -4.14
CA SER A 122 -3.60 15.05 -2.83
C SER A 122 -2.26 15.41 -2.21
N PHE A 123 -1.96 16.70 -2.15
CA PHE A 123 -0.76 17.21 -1.48
C PHE A 123 -0.65 16.73 -0.03
N ARG A 124 -1.78 16.62 0.69
CA ARG A 124 -1.83 16.09 2.06
C ARG A 124 -1.38 14.63 2.13
N MET A 125 -1.72 13.82 1.13
CA MET A 125 -1.29 12.42 1.09
C MET A 125 0.21 12.30 0.82
N VAL A 126 0.76 13.16 -0.04
CA VAL A 126 2.20 13.25 -0.30
C VAL A 126 2.97 13.62 0.97
N ASP A 127 2.53 14.63 1.73
CA ASP A 127 3.14 15.00 3.03
C ASP A 127 3.10 13.83 4.03
N PHE A 128 2.00 13.06 4.06
CA PHE A 128 1.95 11.84 4.88
C PHE A 128 2.92 10.75 4.39
N ALA A 129 3.07 10.57 3.08
CA ALA A 129 4.02 9.64 2.51
C ALA A 129 5.47 10.02 2.83
N GLU A 130 5.82 11.31 2.79
CA GLU A 130 7.15 11.82 3.15
C GLU A 130 7.47 11.53 4.62
N ARG A 131 6.57 11.87 5.54
CA ARG A 131 6.76 11.59 6.98
C ARG A 131 6.81 10.09 7.29
N ASN A 132 6.03 9.29 6.57
CA ASN A 132 6.09 7.84 6.70
C ASN A 132 7.43 7.29 6.19
N ALA A 133 7.96 7.82 5.09
CA ALA A 133 9.27 7.44 4.57
C ALA A 133 10.41 7.81 5.54
N GLU A 134 10.33 8.97 6.18
CA GLU A 134 11.25 9.38 7.26
C GLU A 134 11.23 8.37 8.42
N ARG A 135 10.04 8.05 8.96
CA ARG A 135 9.89 7.06 10.04
C ARG A 135 10.32 5.65 9.63
N ALA A 136 10.15 5.31 8.36
CA ALA A 136 10.56 4.02 7.80
C ALA A 136 12.07 3.93 7.51
N GLY A 137 12.81 5.03 7.64
CA GLY A 137 14.25 5.09 7.37
C GLY A 137 14.61 5.08 5.88
N VAL A 138 13.69 5.48 5.00
CA VAL A 138 13.84 5.39 3.54
C VAL A 138 13.62 6.72 2.80
N ALA A 139 13.62 7.85 3.50
CA ALA A 139 13.39 9.17 2.91
C ALA A 139 14.39 9.50 1.77
N ASN A 140 15.64 9.04 1.88
CA ASN A 140 16.67 9.19 0.85
C ASN A 140 16.50 8.24 -0.36
N ALA A 141 15.69 7.18 -0.21
CA ALA A 141 15.48 6.15 -1.23
C ALA A 141 14.20 6.36 -2.06
N VAL A 142 13.39 7.37 -1.73
CA VAL A 142 12.11 7.65 -2.40
C VAL A 142 12.08 9.05 -2.99
N GLN A 143 11.39 9.19 -4.13
CA GLN A 143 11.08 10.49 -4.73
C GLN A 143 9.56 10.67 -4.80
N LEU A 144 9.03 11.45 -3.88
CA LEU A 144 7.60 11.76 -3.75
C LEU A 144 7.30 13.14 -4.34
N ARG A 145 6.23 13.26 -5.13
CA ARG A 145 5.80 14.55 -5.69
C ARG A 145 4.28 14.63 -5.80
N GLY A 146 3.71 15.82 -5.59
CA GLY A 146 2.32 16.09 -5.97
C GLY A 146 2.13 16.04 -7.49
N GLY A 147 0.99 15.53 -7.95
CA GLY A 147 0.61 15.56 -9.34
C GLY A 147 -0.53 14.62 -9.71
N ASP A 148 -1.31 15.03 -10.72
CA ASP A 148 -2.38 14.21 -11.28
C ASP A 148 -1.80 13.05 -12.12
N ALA A 149 -2.19 11.83 -11.78
CA ALA A 149 -1.84 10.60 -12.48
C ALA A 149 -2.20 10.64 -13.98
N LEU A 150 -3.24 11.40 -14.35
CA LEU A 150 -3.70 11.54 -15.73
C LEU A 150 -2.76 12.40 -16.60
N GLN A 151 -1.82 13.12 -15.99
CA GLN A 151 -0.95 14.08 -16.69
C GLN A 151 0.54 13.83 -16.41
N ARG A 152 0.87 13.06 -15.37
CA ARG A 152 2.26 12.87 -14.94
C ARG A 152 3.07 12.05 -15.94
N MET A 153 4.16 12.62 -16.45
CA MET A 153 5.11 11.92 -17.32
C MET A 153 5.90 10.85 -16.57
N PRO A 154 6.30 9.75 -17.23
CA PRO A 154 7.11 8.72 -16.58
C PRO A 154 8.41 9.31 -16.04
N PRO A 155 8.85 8.90 -14.83
CA PRO A 155 10.10 9.40 -14.24
C PRO A 155 11.36 8.80 -14.89
N ALA A 156 11.21 7.75 -15.70
CA ALA A 156 12.29 7.04 -16.40
C ALA A 156 11.78 6.48 -17.75
N PRO A 157 12.67 6.09 -18.68
CA PRO A 157 12.26 5.54 -19.98
C PRO A 157 11.48 4.23 -19.90
N ALA A 158 11.74 3.40 -18.88
CA ALA A 158 11.10 2.11 -18.64
C ALA A 158 11.05 1.83 -17.13
N GLY A 159 10.16 0.94 -16.72
CA GLY A 159 10.00 0.58 -15.31
C GLY A 159 8.73 -0.20 -15.03
N VAL A 160 8.45 -0.41 -13.75
CA VAL A 160 7.23 -1.04 -13.25
C VAL A 160 6.35 0.04 -12.60
N MET A 161 5.12 0.20 -13.09
CA MET A 161 4.08 0.93 -12.37
C MET A 161 3.31 -0.03 -11.47
N LEU A 162 3.15 0.30 -10.19
CA LEU A 162 2.39 -0.51 -9.25
C LEU A 162 1.48 0.39 -8.40
N LEU A 163 0.17 0.18 -8.45
CA LEU A 163 -0.80 1.07 -7.83
C LEU A 163 -2.02 0.34 -7.26
N ASN A 164 -2.54 0.92 -6.19
CA ASN A 164 -3.80 0.54 -5.54
C ASN A 164 -4.76 1.74 -5.58
N PRO A 165 -5.39 2.02 -6.73
CA PRO A 165 -6.25 3.19 -6.89
C PRO A 165 -7.45 3.16 -5.94
N PRO A 166 -8.07 4.31 -5.65
CA PRO A 166 -9.33 4.34 -4.92
C PRO A 166 -10.39 3.52 -5.67
N TYR A 167 -11.15 2.71 -4.94
CA TYR A 167 -12.30 1.97 -5.49
C TYR A 167 -13.56 2.72 -5.12
N GLY A 168 -14.56 2.77 -6.02
CA GLY A 168 -15.82 3.48 -5.78
C GLY A 168 -16.54 3.06 -4.49
N GLU A 169 -16.43 1.79 -4.06
CA GLU A 169 -17.03 1.32 -2.79
C GLU A 169 -16.36 1.87 -1.53
N ARG A 170 -15.12 2.39 -1.62
CA ARG A 170 -14.46 3.05 -0.48
C ARG A 170 -15.03 4.44 -0.20
N ILE A 171 -15.86 4.98 -1.09
CA ILE A 171 -16.53 6.27 -0.91
C ILE A 171 -17.91 6.07 -0.25
N ASP A 172 -18.62 4.97 -0.55
CA ASP A 172 -19.94 4.71 0.03
C ASP A 172 -19.91 4.27 1.51
N VAL A 173 -18.82 3.66 1.98
CA VAL A 173 -18.64 3.32 3.41
C VAL A 173 -18.13 4.50 4.24
N ALA A 174 -17.61 5.55 3.58
CA ALA A 174 -17.19 6.80 4.21
C ALA A 174 -18.30 7.88 4.19
N GLY A 175 -19.56 7.46 4.05
CA GLY A 175 -20.73 8.31 4.27
C GLY A 175 -20.88 8.65 5.76
N VAL A 176 -20.81 9.95 6.05
CA VAL A 176 -21.15 10.64 7.31
C VAL A 176 -21.97 9.81 8.32
N ALA A 177 -21.37 9.59 9.49
CA ALA A 177 -22.01 9.24 10.75
C ALA A 177 -23.16 8.21 10.68
N GLY A 178 -22.82 6.92 10.84
CA GLY A 178 -23.74 6.01 11.53
C GLY A 178 -23.91 4.63 10.93
N ILE A 179 -22.86 3.81 10.91
CA ILE A 179 -23.00 2.34 11.08
C ILE A 179 -21.86 1.83 11.97
N SER A 180 -21.85 2.28 13.22
CA SER A 180 -21.09 1.66 14.32
C SER A 180 -22.04 1.35 15.48
N GLY A 181 -23.24 0.86 15.16
CA GLY A 181 -24.36 0.73 16.10
C GLY A 181 -24.66 -0.67 16.61
N THR A 182 -24.14 -1.73 15.97
CA THR A 182 -24.62 -3.10 16.23
C THR A 182 -23.57 -4.07 16.79
N GLN A 183 -22.27 -3.74 16.76
CA GLN A 183 -21.25 -4.48 17.52
C GLN A 183 -20.85 -3.77 18.83
N ALA A 184 -20.96 -2.45 18.91
CA ALA A 184 -20.59 -1.66 20.10
C ALA A 184 -21.67 -1.60 21.22
N ARG A 185 -22.70 -2.45 21.15
CA ARG A 185 -23.79 -2.53 22.14
C ARG A 185 -23.65 -3.67 23.14
N ASP A 186 -22.84 -4.69 22.87
CA ASP A 186 -22.61 -5.78 23.82
C ASP A 186 -21.50 -5.46 24.83
N ASP A 187 -20.43 -4.80 24.40
CA ASP A 187 -19.28 -4.51 25.29
C ASP A 187 -19.56 -3.41 26.33
N ARG A 188 -20.59 -2.58 26.11
CA ARG A 188 -20.94 -1.48 27.03
C ARG A 188 -21.66 -1.90 28.30
N ARG A 189 -21.96 -3.19 28.49
CA ARG A 189 -22.55 -3.71 29.73
C ARG A 189 -21.53 -4.04 30.82
N GLN A 190 -20.23 -4.06 30.52
CA GLN A 190 -19.20 -4.54 31.47
C GLN A 190 -18.23 -3.48 31.99
N GLY A 191 -18.26 -2.24 31.50
CA GLY A 191 -17.48 -1.13 32.07
C GLY A 191 -15.96 -1.24 31.93
N ILE A 192 -15.47 -2.11 31.05
CA ILE A 192 -14.05 -2.39 30.81
C ILE A 192 -13.74 -2.31 29.31
N ASP A 193 -12.51 -1.89 28.96
CA ASP A 193 -12.01 -1.92 27.59
C ASP A 193 -11.57 -3.32 27.15
N GLU A 194 -11.18 -3.47 25.88
CA GLU A 194 -10.69 -4.73 25.27
C GLU A 194 -9.43 -5.31 25.94
N PHE A 195 -8.83 -4.57 26.89
CA PHE A 195 -7.66 -4.96 27.68
C PHE A 195 -7.99 -5.13 29.17
N GLY A 196 -9.28 -5.10 29.56
CA GLY A 196 -9.75 -5.32 30.93
C GLY A 196 -9.58 -4.12 31.87
N ARG A 197 -9.38 -2.90 31.34
CA ARG A 197 -9.19 -1.68 32.13
C ARG A 197 -10.49 -0.89 32.28
N PRO A 198 -10.73 -0.22 33.42
CA PRO A 198 -11.93 0.61 33.59
C PRO A 198 -11.98 1.75 32.57
N LEU A 199 -13.12 1.91 31.89
CA LEU A 199 -13.35 3.05 31.00
C LEU A 199 -13.62 4.33 31.83
N PRO A 200 -13.14 5.50 31.39
CA PRO A 200 -13.36 6.77 32.10
C PRO A 200 -14.85 7.12 32.13
N SER A 201 -15.27 7.79 33.22
CA SER A 201 -16.65 8.22 33.39
C SER A 201 -17.06 9.25 32.33
N ALA A 202 -18.36 9.35 32.04
CA ALA A 202 -18.89 10.30 31.05
C ALA A 202 -18.44 11.76 31.30
N ARG A 203 -18.24 12.13 32.57
CA ARG A 203 -17.74 13.46 32.97
C ARG A 203 -16.26 13.68 32.66
N GLU A 204 -15.45 12.63 32.65
CA GLU A 204 -14.02 12.71 32.33
C GLU A 204 -13.79 12.78 30.82
N ALA A 205 -14.60 12.07 30.03
CA ALA A 205 -14.57 12.13 28.57
C ALA A 205 -14.95 13.52 28.02
N GLU A 206 -15.95 14.19 28.62
CA GLU A 206 -16.40 15.53 28.22
C GLU A 206 -15.37 16.63 28.53
N ALA A 207 -14.61 16.48 29.61
CA ALA A 207 -13.54 17.42 29.99
C ALA A 207 -12.33 17.34 29.05
N GLN A 208 -12.05 16.17 28.47
CA GLN A 208 -10.95 15.94 27.52
C GLN A 208 -11.28 16.51 26.13
N VAL A 209 -12.51 16.30 25.64
CA VAL A 209 -12.98 16.84 24.35
C VAL A 209 -13.05 18.37 24.35
N SER A 210 -13.31 19.00 25.50
CA SER A 210 -13.39 20.46 25.61
C SER A 210 -12.03 21.16 25.57
N ARG A 211 -10.93 20.47 25.91
CA ARG A 211 -9.57 21.04 25.85
C ARG A 211 -8.97 21.02 24.44
N ASP A 212 -9.33 20.04 23.61
CA ASP A 212 -8.81 19.93 22.24
C ASP A 212 -9.49 20.87 21.23
N ARG A 213 -10.67 21.42 21.56
CA ARG A 213 -11.41 22.33 20.66
C ARG A 213 -10.87 23.76 20.59
N SER A 214 -10.01 24.18 21.51
CA SER A 214 -9.50 25.57 21.55
C SER A 214 -8.23 25.80 20.72
N ALA A 215 -7.68 24.78 20.05
CA ALA A 215 -6.34 24.86 19.47
C ALA A 215 -6.26 24.80 17.93
N ASN A 216 -7.36 24.85 17.15
CA ASN A 216 -7.22 24.75 15.68
C ASN A 216 -8.35 25.42 14.86
N PRO A 217 -8.11 26.57 14.20
CA PRO A 217 -9.02 27.11 13.20
C PRO A 217 -8.52 26.74 11.79
N GLY A 218 -9.19 25.80 11.11
CA GLY A 218 -8.86 25.46 9.72
C GLY A 218 -9.37 24.10 9.27
N ARG A 219 -10.67 23.96 9.09
CA ARG A 219 -11.27 22.79 8.41
C ARG A 219 -11.45 23.13 6.94
N GLU A 220 -10.45 22.80 6.11
CA GLU A 220 -10.65 22.71 4.66
C GLU A 220 -11.34 21.39 4.33
N GLN A 221 -12.44 21.47 3.57
CA GLN A 221 -13.25 20.34 3.13
C GLN A 221 -12.42 19.48 2.18
N ALA A 222 -12.22 18.21 2.54
CA ALA A 222 -11.74 17.21 1.60
C ALA A 222 -12.82 17.00 0.53
N GLN A 223 -12.51 17.34 -0.73
CA GLN A 223 -13.36 17.03 -1.88
C GLN A 223 -13.41 15.51 -2.04
N THR A 224 -14.56 14.92 -1.73
CA THR A 224 -14.88 13.53 -2.06
C THR A 224 -15.23 13.46 -3.53
N ALA A 225 -14.45 12.73 -4.32
CA ALA A 225 -14.74 12.51 -5.73
C ALA A 225 -16.09 11.79 -5.88
N SER A 226 -16.94 12.27 -6.77
CA SER A 226 -18.24 11.65 -7.04
C SER A 226 -18.07 10.31 -7.78
N GLY A 227 -19.07 9.42 -7.69
CA GLY A 227 -19.03 8.12 -8.39
C GLY A 227 -18.84 8.23 -9.91
N GLU A 228 -19.24 9.35 -10.53
CA GLU A 228 -19.04 9.64 -11.95
C GLU A 228 -17.58 9.95 -12.30
N GLU A 229 -16.85 10.68 -11.43
CA GLU A 229 -15.43 11.02 -11.64
C GLU A 229 -14.53 9.77 -11.60
N VAL A 230 -14.86 8.77 -10.79
CA VAL A 230 -14.12 7.49 -10.73
C VAL A 230 -14.33 6.64 -11.99
N THR A 231 -15.50 6.71 -12.62
CA THR A 231 -15.79 5.99 -13.88
C THR A 231 -14.96 6.48 -15.06
N ASP A 232 -14.70 7.79 -15.13
CA ASP A 232 -13.93 8.39 -16.23
C ASP A 232 -12.41 8.42 -15.98
N PHE A 233 -11.96 8.13 -14.76
CA PHE A 233 -10.54 8.06 -14.40
C PHE A 233 -9.77 6.99 -15.21
N PHE A 234 -10.23 5.74 -15.18
CA PHE A 234 -9.47 4.62 -15.79
C PHE A 234 -9.32 4.71 -17.32
N PRO A 235 -10.35 5.10 -18.09
CA PRO A 235 -10.19 5.34 -19.53
C PRO A 235 -9.16 6.44 -19.85
N GLN A 236 -9.17 7.55 -19.09
CA GLN A 236 -8.22 8.65 -19.27
C GLN A 236 -6.80 8.24 -18.89
N LEU A 237 -6.65 7.55 -17.76
CA LEU A 237 -5.38 7.01 -17.29
C LEU A 237 -4.75 6.09 -18.35
N ALA A 238 -5.56 5.19 -18.91
CA ALA A 238 -5.11 4.28 -19.96
C ALA A 238 -4.69 5.03 -21.24
N ALA A 239 -5.40 6.09 -21.63
CA ALA A 239 -5.05 6.92 -22.79
C ALA A 239 -3.71 7.63 -22.58
N HIS A 240 -3.49 8.18 -21.38
CA HIS A 240 -2.23 8.80 -20.98
C HIS A 240 -1.07 7.80 -20.99
N TRP A 241 -1.26 6.61 -20.42
CA TRP A 241 -0.25 5.56 -20.43
C TRP A 241 0.11 5.07 -21.83
N LYS A 242 -0.88 4.85 -22.70
CA LYS A 242 -0.63 4.44 -24.09
C LYS A 242 0.21 5.45 -24.86
N LYS A 243 0.08 6.73 -24.55
CA LYS A 243 0.84 7.81 -25.19
C LYS A 243 2.26 7.93 -24.65
N ASN A 244 2.44 7.79 -23.33
CA ASN A 244 3.65 8.27 -22.66
C ASN A 244 4.48 7.19 -21.96
N TYR A 245 3.93 6.00 -21.69
CA TYR A 245 4.56 4.96 -20.86
C TYR A 245 5.01 3.73 -21.67
N ALA A 246 5.35 3.89 -22.95
CA ALA A 246 5.94 2.80 -23.72
C ALA A 246 7.22 2.29 -23.02
N GLY A 247 7.37 0.97 -22.89
CA GLY A 247 8.49 0.34 -22.16
C GLY A 247 8.19 0.06 -20.68
N TRP A 248 7.02 0.45 -20.17
CA TRP A 248 6.61 0.16 -18.79
C TRP A 248 5.71 -1.08 -18.69
N THR A 249 5.70 -1.72 -17.53
CA THR A 249 4.65 -2.68 -17.14
C THR A 249 3.77 -2.07 -16.05
N ALA A 250 2.45 -2.08 -16.23
CA ALA A 250 1.50 -1.52 -15.30
C ALA A 250 0.80 -2.60 -14.50
N HIS A 251 0.84 -2.51 -13.18
CA HIS A 251 0.22 -3.44 -12.25
C HIS A 251 -0.83 -2.71 -11.40
N ILE A 252 -2.11 -3.08 -11.58
CA ILE A 252 -3.23 -2.43 -10.89
C ILE A 252 -3.95 -3.46 -10.02
N LEU A 253 -3.99 -3.22 -8.71
CA LEU A 253 -4.87 -3.95 -7.80
C LEU A 253 -6.28 -3.38 -7.93
N THR A 254 -7.29 -4.23 -8.11
CA THR A 254 -8.70 -3.82 -8.11
C THR A 254 -9.68 -4.98 -7.83
N PRO A 255 -10.84 -4.73 -7.19
CA PRO A 255 -11.95 -5.67 -7.19
C PRO A 255 -12.75 -5.66 -8.51
N ASP A 256 -12.59 -4.63 -9.36
CA ASP A 256 -13.32 -4.52 -10.63
C ASP A 256 -12.73 -5.42 -11.72
N LEU A 257 -13.35 -6.58 -11.91
CA LEU A 257 -12.96 -7.54 -12.96
C LEU A 257 -13.17 -7.01 -14.38
N LYS A 258 -13.96 -5.94 -14.58
CA LYS A 258 -14.19 -5.30 -15.89
C LYS A 258 -13.15 -4.22 -16.19
N LEU A 259 -12.20 -3.96 -15.29
CA LEU A 259 -11.19 -2.92 -15.45
C LEU A 259 -10.41 -3.01 -16.78
N PRO A 260 -9.90 -4.18 -17.23
CA PRO A 260 -9.21 -4.28 -18.52
C PRO A 260 -10.04 -3.75 -19.70
N SER A 261 -11.32 -4.09 -19.74
CA SER A 261 -12.28 -3.62 -20.75
C SER A 261 -12.49 -2.10 -20.67
N LYS A 262 -12.63 -1.53 -19.46
CA LYS A 262 -12.77 -0.08 -19.25
C LYS A 262 -11.54 0.68 -19.74
N MET A 263 -10.34 0.17 -19.46
CA MET A 263 -9.07 0.75 -19.89
C MET A 263 -8.78 0.53 -21.39
N ARG A 264 -9.51 -0.39 -22.03
CA ARG A 264 -9.22 -0.87 -23.39
C ARG A 264 -7.76 -1.31 -23.50
N LEU A 265 -7.31 -2.07 -22.51
CA LEU A 265 -5.99 -2.69 -22.43
C LEU A 265 -6.19 -4.19 -22.24
N LYS A 266 -5.39 -4.99 -22.94
CA LYS A 266 -5.38 -6.44 -22.75
C LYS A 266 -4.43 -6.76 -21.61
N GLU A 267 -4.95 -7.40 -20.56
CA GLU A 267 -4.12 -7.88 -19.47
C GLU A 267 -3.21 -9.02 -19.95
N SER A 268 -1.94 -9.00 -19.55
CA SER A 268 -0.98 -10.08 -19.81
C SER A 268 -0.88 -11.06 -18.64
N ARG A 269 -1.24 -10.63 -17.43
CA ARG A 269 -1.34 -11.48 -16.23
C ARG A 269 -2.45 -11.00 -15.32
N ARG A 270 -3.05 -11.92 -14.56
CA ARG A 270 -4.00 -11.64 -13.48
C ARG A 270 -3.68 -12.52 -12.28
N VAL A 271 -3.49 -11.93 -11.11
CA VAL A 271 -3.17 -12.67 -9.86
C VAL A 271 -4.27 -12.41 -8.83
N PRO A 272 -4.93 -13.45 -8.29
CA PRO A 272 -5.86 -13.30 -7.17
C PRO A 272 -5.17 -12.78 -5.91
N MET A 273 -5.77 -11.79 -5.25
CA MET A 273 -5.27 -11.20 -4.00
C MET A 273 -6.43 -10.79 -3.10
N TRP A 274 -6.18 -10.64 -1.80
CA TRP A 274 -7.21 -10.23 -0.83
C TRP A 274 -6.79 -8.96 -0.10
N ASN A 275 -7.50 -7.86 -0.34
CA ASN A 275 -7.34 -6.61 0.41
C ASN A 275 -8.31 -6.61 1.60
N GLY A 276 -7.88 -7.24 2.69
CA GLY A 276 -8.77 -7.55 3.80
C GLY A 276 -9.84 -8.56 3.36
N PRO A 277 -11.14 -8.28 3.55
CA PRO A 277 -12.21 -9.16 3.09
C PRO A 277 -12.49 -9.04 1.58
N ILE A 278 -11.92 -8.05 0.89
CA ILE A 278 -12.21 -7.75 -0.51
C ILE A 278 -11.34 -8.62 -1.41
N GLU A 279 -11.98 -9.46 -2.23
CA GLU A 279 -11.30 -10.19 -3.29
C GLU A 279 -10.93 -9.23 -4.43
N CYS A 280 -9.63 -9.15 -4.73
CA CYS A 280 -9.09 -8.33 -5.80
C CYS A 280 -8.37 -9.18 -6.84
N ARG A 281 -8.04 -8.54 -7.97
CA ARG A 281 -7.06 -8.99 -8.94
C ARG A 281 -5.96 -7.95 -9.07
N LEU A 282 -4.72 -8.42 -9.08
CA LEU A 282 -3.59 -7.65 -9.59
C LEU A 282 -3.48 -7.92 -11.09
N PHE A 283 -3.96 -6.98 -11.90
CA PHE A 283 -3.83 -7.04 -13.36
C PHE A 283 -2.49 -6.48 -13.80
N ARG A 284 -1.82 -7.16 -14.72
CA ARG A 284 -0.64 -6.66 -15.42
C ARG A 284 -1.01 -6.25 -16.84
N PHE A 285 -0.54 -5.09 -17.27
CA PHE A 285 -0.61 -4.60 -18.64
C PHE A 285 0.78 -4.25 -19.14
N ASP A 286 1.16 -4.74 -20.31
CA ASP A 286 2.42 -4.37 -20.94
C ASP A 286 2.22 -3.14 -21.84
N MET A 287 2.93 -2.06 -21.56
CA MET A 287 2.80 -0.80 -22.28
C MET A 287 3.80 -0.79 -23.45
N ILE A 288 3.31 -1.11 -24.64
CA ILE A 288 4.14 -1.15 -25.85
C ILE A 288 3.95 0.10 -26.71
N ALA A 289 4.99 0.49 -27.46
CA ALA A 289 4.86 1.51 -28.48
C ALA A 289 4.00 0.97 -29.66
N GLY A 290 2.97 1.72 -30.07
CA GLY A 290 2.09 1.33 -31.19
C GLY A 290 0.92 0.43 -30.79
N SER A 291 0.37 -0.32 -31.75
CA SER A 291 -0.81 -1.17 -31.54
C SER A 291 -0.42 -2.62 -31.23
N ALA A 292 -0.99 -3.18 -30.16
CA ALA A 292 -0.85 -4.60 -29.80
C ALA A 292 -1.58 -5.58 -30.74
N ARG A 293 -2.22 -5.08 -31.81
CA ARG A 293 -2.72 -5.94 -32.90
C ARG A 293 -1.55 -6.38 -33.75
N GLY A 294 -1.02 -7.57 -33.46
CA GLY A 294 0.02 -8.20 -34.25
C GLY A 294 -0.36 -8.26 -35.74
N LYS A 295 0.55 -7.83 -36.61
CA LYS A 295 0.61 -8.34 -37.98
C LYS A 295 0.86 -9.85 -37.89
N PRO A 296 0.19 -10.70 -38.67
CA PRO A 296 0.51 -12.12 -38.71
C PRO A 296 1.99 -12.28 -39.10
N ALA A 297 2.72 -13.12 -38.38
CA ALA A 297 4.07 -13.53 -38.77
C ALA A 297 4.00 -14.10 -40.19
N ALA A 298 4.80 -13.55 -41.10
CA ALA A 298 4.96 -14.12 -42.42
C ALA A 298 5.54 -15.54 -42.25
N SER A 299 4.82 -16.55 -42.75
CA SER A 299 5.34 -17.92 -42.84
C SER A 299 6.70 -17.91 -43.56
N PRO A 300 7.69 -18.68 -43.09
CA PRO A 300 8.91 -18.85 -43.86
C PRO A 300 8.57 -19.57 -45.17
N ALA A 301 9.02 -18.98 -46.28
CA ALA A 301 9.01 -19.62 -47.57
C ALA A 301 9.87 -20.90 -47.49
N ALA A 302 9.32 -21.99 -48.02
CA ALA A 302 10.03 -23.23 -48.19
C ALA A 302 11.10 -23.07 -49.29
N GLU A 303 12.34 -23.42 -48.98
CA GLU A 303 13.37 -23.90 -49.90
C GLU A 303 14.02 -25.15 -49.30
#